data_AF-A0A515D625-F1
#
_entry.id   AF-A0A515D625-F1
#
_cell.length_a   1.000
_cell.length_b   1.000
_cell.length_c   1.000
_cell.angle_alpha   90.00
_cell.angle_beta   90.00
_cell.angle_gamma   90.00
#
_symmetry.space_group_name_H-M   'P 1'
#
loop_
_entity.id
_entity.type
_entity.pdbx_description
1 polymer ?
#
loop_
_entity_poly.entity_id
_entity_poly.type
_entity_poly.pdbx_seq_one_letter_code
_entity_poly.pdbx_strand_id
1 'polypeptide(L)'
;MAQQNVKSATSKPTAASAQTNSALTIPQVYDLFCYVKAVCGRSTGTIEPPVVPAGAEEVFADFGDFDTISVWIVGGWPVAASDQMTMTHWRMNSGQ
;
A
#
# COMPACT_ATOMS: atom_id res chain seq x y z
N MET A 1 39.84 -7.08 -34.01
CA MET A 1 40.06 -5.80 -33.32
C MET A 1 38.77 -5.45 -32.59
N ALA A 2 38.82 -5.47 -31.26
CA ALA A 2 37.69 -5.21 -30.37
C ALA A 2 37.52 -3.70 -30.17
N GLN A 3 36.26 -3.24 -30.05
CA GLN A 3 35.88 -2.06 -29.28
C GLN A 3 34.35 -2.05 -29.11
N GLN A 4 33.85 -2.79 -28.12
CA GLN A 4 32.51 -2.56 -27.57
C GLN A 4 32.64 -1.51 -26.48
N ASN A 5 32.09 -0.32 -26.75
CA ASN A 5 32.11 0.82 -25.85
C ASN A 5 31.09 0.59 -24.72
N VAL A 6 31.60 0.20 -23.55
CA VAL A 6 30.83 0.07 -22.31
C VAL A 6 30.57 1.48 -21.76
N LYS A 7 29.34 1.97 -21.88
CA LYS A 7 28.83 3.02 -21.00
C LYS A 7 27.62 2.47 -20.26
N SER A 8 27.89 1.63 -19.27
CA SER A 8 26.93 1.31 -18.22
C SER A 8 26.47 2.62 -17.60
N ALA A 9 25.20 2.98 -17.84
CA ALA A 9 24.57 4.06 -17.13
C ALA A 9 24.50 3.64 -15.66
N THR A 10 25.29 4.31 -14.82
CA THR A 10 25.07 4.30 -13.37
C THR A 10 23.73 4.97 -13.13
N SER A 11 22.65 4.19 -13.15
CA SER A 11 21.36 4.59 -12.62
C SER A 11 21.57 4.83 -11.13
N LYS A 12 21.82 6.10 -10.80
CA LYS A 12 21.66 6.66 -9.47
C LYS A 12 20.38 6.04 -8.86
N PRO A 13 20.34 5.62 -7.59
CA PRO A 13 19.08 5.25 -6.97
C PRO A 13 18.21 6.51 -7.03
N THR A 14 17.28 6.52 -7.97
CA THR A 14 16.27 7.55 -8.13
C THR A 14 15.55 7.59 -6.79
N ALA A 15 15.47 8.79 -6.19
CA ALA A 15 14.69 9.05 -4.98
C ALA A 15 13.42 8.22 -5.01
N ALA A 16 13.17 7.41 -3.97
CA ALA A 16 12.19 6.32 -3.95
C ALA A 16 10.91 6.77 -4.67
N SER A 17 10.81 6.42 -5.96
CA SER A 17 9.70 6.86 -6.80
C SER A 17 8.52 6.07 -6.31
N ALA A 18 7.45 6.74 -5.88
CA ALA A 18 6.30 6.08 -5.28
C ALA A 18 5.91 4.78 -6.04
N GLN A 19 5.74 3.67 -5.32
CA GLN A 19 5.55 2.34 -5.88
C GLN A 19 4.28 1.69 -5.35
N THR A 20 3.77 0.73 -6.12
CA THR A 20 2.60 -0.07 -5.79
C THR A 20 2.88 -1.50 -6.23
N ASN A 21 2.43 -2.47 -5.43
CA ASN A 21 2.60 -3.90 -5.73
C ASN A 21 1.45 -4.48 -6.56
N SER A 22 0.52 -3.63 -7.01
CA SER A 22 -0.64 -4.07 -7.78
C SER A 22 -0.76 -3.29 -9.08
N ALA A 23 -1.68 -3.72 -9.95
CA ALA A 23 -2.04 -2.99 -11.17
C ALA A 23 -2.70 -1.63 -10.87
N LEU A 24 -3.09 -1.38 -9.61
CA LEU A 24 -3.64 -0.12 -9.14
C LEU A 24 -2.55 0.95 -9.05
N THR A 25 -2.86 2.13 -9.58
CA THR A 25 -2.05 3.34 -9.42
C THR A 25 -2.12 3.86 -7.98
N ILE A 26 -1.09 4.58 -7.53
CA ILE A 26 -1.04 5.16 -6.18
C ILE A 26 -2.30 5.97 -5.81
N PRO A 27 -2.85 6.85 -6.68
CA PRO A 27 -4.10 7.55 -6.37
C PRO A 27 -5.28 6.62 -6.13
N GLN A 28 -5.35 5.48 -6.83
CA GLN A 28 -6.40 4.49 -6.62
C GLN A 28 -6.24 3.75 -5.29
N VAL A 29 -5.01 3.39 -4.91
CA VAL A 29 -4.74 2.78 -3.60
C VAL A 29 -5.07 3.77 -2.47
N TYR A 30 -4.72 5.04 -2.65
CA TYR A 30 -5.07 6.10 -1.71
C TYR A 30 -6.58 6.32 -1.58
N ASP A 31 -7.32 6.25 -2.69
CA ASP A 31 -8.78 6.34 -2.69
C ASP A 31 -9.42 5.17 -1.92
N LEU A 32 -8.93 3.94 -2.14
CA LEU A 32 -9.36 2.77 -1.36
C LEU A 32 -9.05 2.91 0.13
N PHE A 33 -7.88 3.44 0.47
CA PHE A 33 -7.50 3.72 1.85
C PHE A 33 -8.44 4.76 2.49
N CYS A 34 -8.74 5.85 1.78
CA CYS A 34 -9.70 6.86 2.21
C CYS A 34 -11.10 6.27 2.39
N TYR A 35 -11.54 5.40 1.48
CA TYR A 35 -12.81 4.70 1.57
C TYR A 35 -12.89 3.83 2.83
N VAL A 36 -11.87 3.00 3.10
CA VAL A 36 -11.84 2.17 4.31
C VAL A 36 -11.88 3.02 5.58
N LYS A 37 -11.12 4.12 5.62
CA LYS A 37 -11.14 5.08 6.74
C LYS A 37 -12.52 5.68 6.95
N ALA A 38 -13.17 6.13 5.88
CA ALA A 38 -14.49 6.74 5.94
C ALA A 38 -15.56 5.75 6.41
N VAL A 39 -15.52 4.50 5.92
CA VAL A 39 -16.48 3.46 6.29
C VAL A 39 -16.27 2.97 7.73
N CYS A 40 -15.02 2.79 8.17
CA CYS A 40 -14.75 2.31 9.52
C CYS A 40 -15.01 3.38 10.59
N GLY A 41 -14.79 4.66 10.26
CA GLY A 41 -15.00 5.82 11.14
C GLY A 41 -14.07 5.91 12.35
N ARG A 42 -13.58 4.78 12.88
CA ARG A 42 -12.61 4.66 13.97
C ARG A 42 -11.52 3.67 13.59
N SER A 43 -10.29 3.95 14.02
CA SER A 43 -9.23 2.96 13.93
C SER A 43 -9.51 1.81 14.90
N THR A 44 -8.89 0.67 14.64
CA THR A 44 -8.87 -0.49 15.53
C THR A 44 -8.24 -0.17 16.89
N GLY A 45 -7.48 0.94 16.99
CA GLY A 45 -6.87 1.40 18.24
C GLY A 45 -5.70 0.53 18.71
N THR A 46 -5.31 -0.46 17.93
CA THR A 46 -4.19 -1.37 18.20
C THR A 46 -3.04 -1.04 17.26
N ILE A 47 -1.80 -1.17 17.75
CA ILE A 47 -0.60 -1.14 16.90
C ILE A 47 -0.47 -2.46 16.10
N GLU A 48 -1.10 -3.53 16.59
CA GLU A 48 -1.05 -4.84 15.93
C GLU A 48 -1.70 -4.79 14.54
N PRO A 49 -1.14 -5.54 13.56
CA PRO A 49 -1.68 -5.59 12.20
C PRO A 49 -3.16 -5.98 12.21
N PRO A 50 -3.98 -5.41 11.30
CA PRO A 50 -5.38 -5.74 11.23
C PRO A 50 -5.54 -7.23 10.87
N VAL A 51 -6.39 -7.94 11.61
CA VAL A 51 -6.71 -9.33 11.28
C VAL A 51 -7.53 -9.34 9.98
N VAL A 52 -6.92 -9.80 8.89
CA VAL A 52 -7.55 -9.84 7.57
C VAL A 52 -8.10 -11.24 7.25
N PRO A 53 -9.18 -11.34 6.46
CA PRO A 53 -9.72 -12.63 6.02
C PRO A 53 -8.70 -13.44 5.20
N ALA A 54 -8.80 -14.77 5.23
CA ALA A 54 -7.97 -15.64 4.41
C ALA A 54 -8.22 -15.37 2.91
N GLY A 55 -7.14 -15.20 2.15
CA GLY A 55 -7.20 -14.84 0.73
C GLY A 55 -7.27 -13.33 0.46
N ALA A 56 -7.06 -12.49 1.47
CA ALA A 56 -6.86 -11.06 1.27
C ALA A 56 -5.54 -10.78 0.55
N GLU A 57 -5.60 -10.04 -0.56
CA GLU A 57 -4.44 -9.51 -1.27
C GLU A 57 -4.04 -8.18 -0.63
N GLU A 58 -2.79 -8.08 -0.20
CA GLU A 58 -2.24 -6.82 0.29
C GLU A 58 -1.76 -5.96 -0.90
N VAL A 59 -2.34 -4.79 -1.04
CA VAL A 59 -1.93 -3.76 -1.97
C VAL A 59 -1.36 -2.59 -1.16
N PHE A 60 -0.06 -2.34 -1.30
CA PHE A 60 0.56 -1.17 -0.69
C PHE A 60 0.82 -0.08 -1.72
N ALA A 61 0.76 1.17 -1.27
CA ALA A 61 1.28 2.33 -1.98
C ALA A 61 2.36 2.98 -1.11
N ASP A 62 3.58 2.89 -1.61
CA ASP A 62 4.75 3.57 -1.08
C ASP A 62 4.81 4.96 -1.73
N PHE A 63 4.78 6.03 -0.95
CA PHE A 63 4.90 7.40 -1.45
C PHE A 63 6.36 7.91 -1.45
N GLY A 64 7.33 7.00 -1.27
CA GLY A 64 8.76 7.29 -1.16
C GLY A 64 9.14 7.66 0.27
N ASP A 65 9.79 8.81 0.45
CA ASP A 65 10.30 9.28 1.75
C ASP A 65 9.22 9.72 2.74
N PHE A 66 7.94 9.73 2.35
CA PHE A 66 6.85 10.26 3.17
C PHE A 66 6.19 9.17 3.99
N ASP A 67 5.40 8.32 3.34
CA ASP A 67 4.48 7.41 4.00
C ASP A 67 4.27 6.17 3.15
N THR A 68 3.97 5.04 3.80
CA THR A 68 3.49 3.83 3.12
C THR A 68 2.14 3.47 3.68
N ILE A 69 1.18 3.22 2.80
CA ILE A 69 -0.14 2.70 3.17
C ILE A 69 -0.30 1.30 2.63
N SER A 70 -0.94 0.42 3.39
CA SER A 70 -1.36 -0.91 2.95
C SER A 70 -2.89 -0.97 2.92
N VAL A 71 -3.46 -1.61 1.91
CA VAL A 71 -4.89 -1.88 1.80
C VAL A 71 -5.05 -3.36 1.47
N TRP A 72 -5.88 -4.07 2.22
CA TRP A 72 -6.17 -5.47 1.96
C TRP A 72 -7.48 -5.60 1.20
N ILE A 73 -7.47 -6.39 0.14
CA ILE A 73 -8.61 -6.56 -0.77
C ILE A 73 -8.99 -8.04 -0.82
N VAL A 74 -10.28 -8.35 -0.68
CA VAL A 74 -10.83 -9.70 -0.81
C VAL A 74 -11.88 -9.68 -1.92
N GLY A 75 -11.67 -10.47 -2.98
CA GLY A 75 -12.64 -10.57 -4.09
C GLY A 75 -12.93 -9.22 -4.78
N GLY A 76 -11.95 -8.31 -4.82
CA GLY A 76 -12.10 -6.97 -5.39
C GLY A 76 -12.64 -5.90 -4.41
N TRP A 77 -12.95 -6.25 -3.16
CA TRP A 77 -13.44 -5.32 -2.14
C TRP A 77 -12.37 -5.02 -1.08
N PRO A 78 -12.12 -3.74 -0.74
CA PRO A 78 -11.19 -3.39 0.33
C PRO A 78 -11.81 -3.73 1.70
N VAL A 79 -11.11 -4.56 2.48
CA VAL A 79 -11.58 -5.07 3.78
C VAL A 79 -10.82 -4.47 4.96
N ALA A 80 -9.59 -4.02 4.74
CA ALA A 80 -8.78 -3.37 5.76
C ALA A 80 -7.81 -2.38 5.12
N ALA A 81 -7.33 -1.44 5.92
CA ALA A 81 -6.34 -0.46 5.55
C ALA A 81 -5.40 -0.21 6.72
N SER A 82 -4.15 0.10 6.44
CA SER A 82 -3.11 0.39 7.41
C SER A 82 -2.29 1.56 6.94
N ASP A 83 -2.05 2.48 7.86
CA ASP A 83 -1.07 3.53 7.74
C ASP A 83 0.17 3.09 8.51
N GLN A 84 1.25 2.79 7.78
CA GLN A 84 2.48 2.27 8.37
C GLN A 84 3.25 3.35 9.13
N MET A 85 3.02 4.64 8.84
CA MET A 85 3.70 5.74 9.53
C MET A 85 3.08 6.01 10.89
N THR A 86 1.75 6.08 10.93
CA THR A 86 1.02 6.31 12.19
C THR A 86 0.73 5.02 12.97
N MET A 87 1.07 3.86 12.41
CA MET A 87 0.69 2.53 12.91
C MET A 87 -0.81 2.43 13.20
N THR A 88 -1.61 3.10 12.36
CA THR A 88 -3.06 3.15 12.51
C THR A 88 -3.70 2.19 11.54
N HIS A 89 -4.49 1.26 12.07
CA HIS A 89 -5.17 0.25 11.24
C HIS A 89 -6.68 0.44 11.29
N TRP A 90 -7.32 0.26 10.14
CA TRP A 90 -8.76 0.23 9.97
C TRP A 90 -9.16 -1.11 9.39
N ARG A 91 -10.23 -1.68 9.92
CA ARG A 91 -10.77 -2.95 9.43
C ARG A 91 -12.27 -2.80 9.31
N MET A 92 -12.80 -3.15 8.15
CA MET A 92 -14.24 -3.31 8.00
C MET A 92 -14.65 -4.54 8.81
N ASN A 93 -15.51 -4.33 9.81
CA ASN A 93 -16.15 -5.46 10.47
C ASN A 93 -17.04 -6.15 9.44
N SER A 94 -16.73 -7.42 9.15
CA SER A 94 -17.66 -8.33 8.49
C SER A 94 -18.82 -8.60 9.45
N GLY A 95 -19.79 -7.69 9.51
CA GLY A 95 -20.98 -7.84 10.35
C GLY A 95 -21.80 -6.57 10.43
N GLN A 96 -22.76 -6.40 9.51
CA GLN A 96 -24.05 -7.10 9.60
C GLN A 96 -24.53 -7.54 8.22
#